data_AF-G4D414-F1
#
_entry.id   AF-G4D414-F1
#
_cell.length_a   1.000
_cell.length_b   1.000
_cell.length_c   1.000
_cell.angle_alpha   90.00
_cell.angle_beta   90.00
_cell.angle_gamma   90.00
#
_symmetry.space_group_name_H-M   'P 1'
#
loop_
_entity.id
_entity.type
_entity.pdbx_description
1 polymer ?
#
loop_
_entity_poly.entity_id
_entity_poly.type
_entity_poly.pdbx_seq_one_letter_code
_entity_poly.pdbx_strand_id
1 'polypeptide(L)' 'MILNFDEIKKEDVLLAGGKGANLGEMTSANINVPSGFVITSDGYRDFFKGKQY' A
#
# COMPACT_ATOMS: atom_id res chain seq x y z
N MET A 1 -8.27 -4.47 1.93
CA MET A 1 -7.14 -4.81 2.83
C MET A 1 -6.16 -3.65 2.85
N ILE A 2 -5.37 -3.53 3.92
CA ILE A 2 -4.36 -2.46 4.10
C ILE A 2 -2.97 -3.08 4.20
N LEU A 3 -1.94 -2.29 3.89
CA LEU A 3 -0.53 -2.63 4.15
C LEU A 3 0.14 -1.43 4.83
N ASN A 4 0.79 -1.66 5.97
CA ASN A 4 1.56 -0.62 6.66
C ASN A 4 2.86 -0.35 5.89
N PHE A 5 3.41 0.87 5.99
CA PHE A 5 4.62 1.21 5.24
C PHE A 5 5.82 0.32 5.57
N ASP A 6 5.94 -0.18 6.79
CA ASP A 6 7.01 -1.10 7.22
C ASP A 6 6.86 -2.53 6.65
N GLU A 7 5.69 -2.86 6.10
CA GLU A 7 5.40 -4.14 5.43
C GLU A 7 5.61 -4.07 3.91
N ILE A 8 5.66 -2.87 3.32
CA ILE A 8 5.71 -2.66 1.86
C ILE A 8 7.15 -2.73 1.33
N LYS A 9 7.35 -3.46 0.24
CA LYS A 9 8.58 -3.50 -0.56
C LYS A 9 8.36 -2.99 -1.99
N LYS A 10 9.44 -2.70 -2.71
CA LYS A 10 9.38 -2.29 -4.13
C LYS A 10 8.63 -3.29 -5.02
N GLU A 11 8.58 -4.58 -4.67
CA GLU A 11 7.85 -5.61 -5.40
C GLU A 11 6.32 -5.44 -5.30
N ASP A 12 5.84 -4.75 -4.27
CA ASP A 12 4.41 -4.56 -3.98
C ASP A 12 3.75 -3.44 -4.79
N VAL A 13 4.42 -2.90 -5.82
CA VAL A 13 3.88 -1.81 -6.67
C VAL A 13 2.50 -2.14 -7.24
N LEU A 14 2.21 -3.41 -7.55
CA LEU A 14 0.90 -3.83 -8.07
C LEU A 14 -0.22 -3.73 -7.01
N LEU A 15 0.14 -3.83 -5.73
CA LEU A 15 -0.80 -3.78 -4.60
C LEU A 15 -0.89 -2.37 -4.00
N ALA A 16 0.26 -1.72 -3.76
CA ALA A 16 0.36 -0.44 -3.06
C ALA A 16 0.47 0.77 -4.01
N GLY A 17 0.67 0.53 -5.32
CA GLY A 17 1.00 1.57 -6.30
C GLY A 17 2.41 2.14 -6.12
N GLY A 18 2.88 2.91 -7.10
CA GLY A 18 4.24 3.45 -7.09
C GLY A 18 4.56 4.39 -5.92
N LYS A 19 3.57 5.16 -5.42
CA LYS A 19 3.74 6.02 -4.25
C LYS A 19 3.86 5.21 -2.96
N GLY A 20 2.99 4.22 -2.78
CA GLY A 20 3.01 3.33 -1.63
C GLY A 20 4.31 2.54 -1.54
N ALA A 21 4.75 1.97 -2.67
CA ALA A 21 6.04 1.29 -2.77
C ALA A 21 7.22 2.20 -2.37
N ASN A 22 7.26 3.44 -2.86
CA ASN A 22 8.31 4.39 -2.47
C ASN A 22 8.28 4.71 -0.97
N LEU A 23 7.10 4.88 -0.36
CA LEU A 23 6.99 5.10 1.09
C LEU A 23 7.49 3.90 1.90
N GLY A 24 7.24 2.67 1.41
CA GLY A 24 7.78 1.45 2.02
C GLY A 24 9.29 1.32 1.91
N GLU A 25 9.86 1.66 0.76
CA GLU A 25 11.32 1.69 0.57
C GLU A 25 11.98 2.77 1.45
N MET A 26 11.38 3.97 1.56
CA MET A 26 11.86 5.03 2.45
C MET A 26 11.81 4.60 3.93
N THR A 27 10.72 3.95 4.34
CA THR A 27 10.57 3.41 5.70
C THR A 27 11.62 2.33 5.98
N SER A 28 11.82 1.39 5.03
CA SER A 28 12.85 0.34 5.12
C SER A 28 14.28 0.91 5.12
N ALA A 29 14.50 2.06 4.49
CA ALA A 29 15.78 2.78 4.49
C ALA A 29 16.02 3.62 5.75
N ASN A 30 15.19 3.51 6.78
CA ASN A 30 15.24 4.30 8.02
C ASN A 30 15.14 5.82 7.78
N ILE A 31 14.49 6.25 6.70
CA ILE A 31 14.12 7.65 6.52
C ILE A 31 12.92 7.92 7.44
N ASN A 32 12.89 9.11 8.05
CA ASN A 32 11.79 9.52 8.95
C ASN A 32 10.50 9.75 8.16
N VAL A 33 9.77 8.67 7.87
CA VAL A 33 8.44 8.66 7.26
C VAL A 33 7.41 8.58 8.38
N PRO A 34 6.38 9.45 8.40
CA PRO A 34 5.28 9.31 9.36
C PRO A 34 4.61 7.94 9.24
N SER A 35 4.23 7.34 10.37
CA SER A 35 3.49 6.08 10.38
C SER A 35 2.22 6.19 9.52
N GLY A 36 1.97 5.16 8.72
CA GLY A 36 0.84 5.14 7.81
C GLY A 36 0.73 3.82 7.07
N PHE A 37 -0.33 3.72 6.27
CA PHE A 37 -0.67 2.54 5.50
C PHE A 37 -1.25 2.92 4.14
N VAL A 38 -1.28 1.96 3.23
CA VAL A 38 -1.93 2.06 1.93
C VAL A 38 -3.19 1.21 1.92
N ILE A 39 -4.28 1.73 1.37
CA ILE A 39 -5.42 0.91 0.95
C ILE A 39 -5.03 0.22 -0.35
N THR A 40 -4.92 -1.10 -0.33
CA THR A 40 -4.40 -1.85 -1.48
C THR A 40 -5.37 -1.81 -2.67
N SER A 41 -4.84 -2.04 -3.87
CA SER A 41 -5.63 -2.22 -5.09
C SER A 41 -6.66 -3.35 -4.94
N ASP A 42 -6.32 -4.42 -4.22
CA ASP A 42 -7.27 -5.48 -3.85
C ASP A 42 -8.36 -4.99 -2.89
N GLY A 43 -8.00 -4.20 -1.88
CA GLY A 43 -8.97 -3.55 -1.00
C GLY A 43 -9.96 -2.68 -1.75
N TYR A 44 -9.48 -1.95 -2.75
CA TYR A 44 -10.33 -1.19 -3.66
C TYR A 44 -11.23 -2.13 -4.48
N ARG A 45 -10.68 -3.17 -5.14
CA ARG A 45 -11.47 -4.13 -5.94
C ARG A 45 -12.57 -4.80 -5.13
N ASP A 46 -12.29 -5.21 -3.91
CA ASP A 46 -13.26 -5.87 -3.04
C ASP A 46 -14.42 -4.94 -2.67
N PHE A 47 -14.16 -3.65 -2.46
CA PHE A 47 -15.20 -2.65 -2.28
C PHE A 47 -16.16 -2.57 -3.47
N PHE A 48 -15.65 -2.73 -4.71
CA PHE A 48 -16.49 -2.72 -5.91
C PHE A 48 -17.22 -4.05 -6.15
N LYS A 49 -16.67 -5.20 -5.76
CA LYS A 49 -17.36 -6.49 -5.87
C LYS A 49 -18.67 -6.53 -5.07
N GLY A 50 -18.74 -5.79 -3.96
CA GLY A 50 -19.96 -5.66 -3.15
C GLY A 50 -21.03 -4.74 -3.76
N LYS A 51 -20.72 -4.03 -4.86
CA LYS A 51 -21.69 -3.20 -5.58
C LYS A 51 -22.21 -3.95 -6.80
N GLN A 52 -23.25 -4.75 -6.57
CA GLN A 52 -24.09 -5.29 -7.64
C GLN A 52 -24.94 -4.13 -8.18
N TYR A 53 -24.50 -3.55 -9.31
CA TYR A 53 -25.35 -2.70 -10.14
C TYR A 53 -26.22 -3.57 -11.06
#